data_AF-A0A7C7UM74-F1
#
_entry.id   AF-A0A7C7UM74-F1
#
_cell.length_a   1.000
_cell.length_b   1.000
_cell.length_c   1.000
_cell.angle_alpha   90.00
_cell.angle_beta   90.00
_cell.angle_gamma   90.00
#
_symmetry.space_group_name_H-M   'P 1'
#
loop_
_entity.id
_entity.type
_entity.pdbx_description
1 polymer ?
#
loop_
_entity_poly.entity_id
_entity_poly.type
_entity_poly.pdbx_seq_one_letter_code
_entity_poly.pdbx_strand_id
1 'polypeptide(L)'
;MSSQFVHLHLHSEYSLVDGLVRVKPLVQAVADAGMPAVAVTDQCNLFAMVKFYRAALTTGVKPVIGVDVLLDSSQEGGQPDALIL
;
A
#
# COMPACT_ATOMS: atom_id res chain seq x y z
N MET A 1 23.42 -11.25 -10.31
CA MET A 1 22.37 -10.22 -10.30
C MET A 1 21.61 -10.39 -9.00
N SER A 2 21.64 -9.40 -8.10
CA SER A 2 20.80 -9.42 -6.89
C SER A 2 19.33 -9.28 -7.33
N SER A 3 18.44 -10.14 -6.82
CA SER A 3 17.00 -10.02 -7.11
C SER A 3 16.43 -8.80 -6.40
N GLN A 4 15.93 -7.83 -7.16
CA GLN A 4 15.22 -6.68 -6.60
C GLN A 4 13.79 -7.10 -6.22
N PHE A 5 13.34 -6.66 -5.04
CA PHE A 5 12.01 -6.96 -4.51
C PHE A 5 11.31 -5.65 -4.13
N VAL A 6 9.99 -5.60 -4.36
CA VAL A 6 9.12 -4.45 -4.07
C VAL A 6 7.79 -4.97 -3.54
N HIS A 7 7.32 -4.42 -2.42
CA HIS A 7 5.97 -4.68 -1.92
C HIS A 7 4.93 -3.93 -2.76
N LEU A 8 4.00 -4.66 -3.37
CA LEU A 8 2.91 -4.11 -4.19
C LEU A 8 1.53 -4.23 -3.53
N HIS A 9 1.46 -4.85 -2.36
CA HIS A 9 0.24 -5.02 -1.56
C HIS A 9 0.60 -4.76 -0.10
N LEU A 10 0.13 -3.63 0.44
CA LEU A 10 0.44 -3.20 1.79
C LEU A 10 -0.63 -2.26 2.33
N HIS A 11 -1.13 -2.59 3.52
CA HIS A 11 -2.09 -1.76 4.27
C HIS A 11 -1.34 -0.87 5.26
N SER A 12 -1.58 0.43 5.18
CA SER A 12 -1.03 1.44 6.09
C SER A 12 -1.93 1.63 7.31
N GLU A 13 -1.58 2.54 8.22
CA GLU A 13 -2.43 2.91 9.35
C GLU A 13 -3.80 3.50 8.95
N TYR A 14 -4.01 3.74 7.65
CA TYR A 14 -5.26 4.25 7.08
C TYR A 14 -6.18 3.14 6.55
N SER A 15 -5.74 1.88 6.57
CA SER A 15 -6.66 0.74 6.51
C SER A 15 -7.27 0.53 7.88
N LEU A 16 -8.43 1.14 8.11
CA LEU A 16 -8.98 1.33 9.46
C LEU A 16 -9.32 0.02 10.19
N VAL A 17 -9.52 -1.06 9.45
CA VAL A 17 -9.92 -2.37 9.99
C VAL A 17 -8.71 -3.19 10.42
N ASP A 18 -7.63 -3.21 9.63
CA ASP A 18 -6.50 -4.15 9.78
C ASP A 18 -5.10 -3.52 9.71
N GLY A 19 -5.01 -2.22 9.44
CA GLY A 19 -3.77 -1.50 9.16
C GLY A 19 -3.02 -1.05 10.40
N LEU A 20 -1.77 -1.49 10.55
CA LEU A 20 -0.87 -1.09 11.66
C LEU A 20 0.36 -0.30 11.20
N VAL A 21 0.69 -0.36 9.90
CA VAL A 21 1.97 0.12 9.38
C VAL A 21 1.95 1.62 9.20
N ARG A 22 2.81 2.34 9.93
CA ARG A 22 2.88 3.80 9.83
C ARG A 22 3.60 4.28 8.56
N VAL A 23 3.02 5.21 7.81
CA VAL A 23 3.55 5.73 6.54
C VAL A 23 5.01 6.19 6.60
N LYS A 24 5.37 7.01 7.61
CA LYS A 24 6.76 7.53 7.70
C LYS A 24 7.78 6.43 8.02
N PRO A 25 7.59 5.61 9.07
CA PRO A 25 8.45 4.45 9.33
C PRO A 25 8.53 3.46 8.16
N LEU A 26 7.40 3.21 7.47
CA LEU A 26 7.36 2.34 6.30
C LEU A 26 8.35 2.79 5.24
N VAL A 27 8.24 4.05 4.82
CA VAL A 27 9.05 4.60 3.74
C VAL A 27 10.54 4.61 4.13
N GLN A 28 10.86 4.90 5.39
CA GLN A 28 12.24 4.82 5.89
C GLN A 28 12.78 3.38 5.83
N ALA A 29 12.01 2.40 6.28
CA ALA A 29 12.42 0.99 6.24
C ALA A 29 12.64 0.49 4.80
N VAL A 30 11.83 0.94 3.85
CA VAL A 30 11.97 0.63 2.41
C VAL A 30 13.28 1.23 1.86
N ALA A 31 13.59 2.48 2.22
CA ALA A 31 14.84 3.13 1.84
C ALA A 31 16.07 2.42 2.46
N ASP A 32 16.02 2.08 3.75
CA ASP A 32 17.10 1.39 4.47
C ASP A 32 17.36 -0.02 3.89
N ALA A 33 16.31 -0.69 3.41
CA ALA A 33 16.40 -1.97 2.74
C ALA A 33 16.88 -1.89 1.28
N GLY A 34 17.13 -0.69 0.74
CA GLY A 34 17.57 -0.47 -0.64
C GLY A 34 16.50 -0.82 -1.69
N MET A 35 15.22 -0.82 -1.31
CA MET A 35 14.12 -1.08 -2.23
C MET A 35 13.79 0.19 -3.04
N PRO A 36 13.65 0.11 -4.38
CA PRO A 36 13.46 1.29 -5.21
C PRO A 36 12.05 1.88 -5.15
N ALA A 37 11.07 1.09 -4.70
CA ALA A 37 9.65 1.45 -4.70
C ALA A 37 8.89 0.72 -3.60
N VAL A 38 7.68 1.21 -3.29
CA VAL A 38 6.70 0.53 -2.44
C VAL A 38 5.30 0.98 -2.83
N ALA A 39 4.33 0.07 -2.74
CA ALA A 39 2.91 0.42 -2.87
C ALA A 39 2.24 0.59 -1.50
N VAL A 40 1.24 1.46 -1.45
CA VAL A 40 0.23 1.49 -0.39
C VAL A 40 -1.11 1.24 -1.06
N THR A 41 -1.82 0.22 -0.61
CA THR A 41 -3.09 -0.28 -1.17
C THR A 41 -4.12 -0.39 -0.05
N ASP A 42 -4.51 0.75 0.54
CA ASP A 42 -5.41 0.72 1.70
C ASP A 42 -6.81 0.19 1.36
N GLN A 43 -7.50 -0.39 2.34
CA GLN A 43 -8.83 -0.94 2.15
C GLN A 43 -9.85 0.14 1.78
N CYS A 44 -10.36 0.06 0.55
CA CYS A 44 -11.44 0.89 0.00
C CYS A 44 -11.24 2.40 0.17
N ASN A 45 -9.99 2.87 0.31
CA ASN A 45 -9.70 4.28 0.52
C ASN A 45 -8.31 4.68 0.02
N LEU A 46 -8.09 6.00 -0.07
CA LEU A 46 -6.81 6.62 -0.43
C LEU A 46 -6.40 7.69 0.60
N PHE A 47 -6.79 7.55 1.86
CA PHE A 47 -6.58 8.59 2.87
C PHE A 47 -5.09 8.84 3.14
N ALA A 48 -4.25 7.79 3.05
CA ALA A 48 -2.81 7.90 3.20
C ALA A 48 -2.12 8.62 2.02
N MET A 49 -2.76 8.72 0.85
CA MET A 49 -2.10 9.01 -0.44
C MET A 49 -1.18 10.22 -0.39
N VAL A 50 -1.68 11.38 0.05
CA VAL A 50 -0.88 12.63 0.05
C VAL A 50 0.30 12.54 1.03
N LYS A 51 0.08 11.95 2.21
CA LYS A 51 1.10 11.77 3.25
C LYS A 51 2.18 10.78 2.79
N PHE A 52 1.76 9.67 2.19
CA PHE A 52 2.62 8.64 1.63
C PHE A 52 3.45 9.16 0.48
N TYR A 53 2.82 9.79 -0.52
CA TYR A 53 3.49 10.33 -1.68
C TYR A 53 4.59 11.34 -1.28
N ARG A 54 4.27 12.27 -0.37
CA ARG A 54 5.26 13.24 0.13
C ARG A 54 6.41 12.57 0.88
N ALA A 55 6.14 11.59 1.74
CA ALA A 55 7.17 10.87 2.49
C ALA A 55 8.09 10.05 1.56
N ALA A 56 7.52 9.37 0.57
CA ALA A 56 8.27 8.59 -0.42
C ALA A 56 9.24 9.47 -1.22
N LEU A 57 8.77 10.62 -1.72
CA LEU A 57 9.63 11.57 -2.42
C LEU A 57 10.80 12.07 -1.57
N THR A 58 10.60 12.32 -0.27
CA THR A 58 11.69 12.81 0.59
C THR A 58 12.80 11.78 0.86
N THR A 59 12.53 10.49 0.63
CA THR A 59 13.48 9.40 0.88
C THR A 59 14.05 8.80 -0.41
N GLY A 60 13.64 9.30 -1.59
CA GLY A 60 14.07 8.76 -2.88
C GLY A 60 13.39 7.44 -3.27
N VAL A 61 12.38 7.00 -2.52
CA VAL A 61 11.58 5.82 -2.82
C VAL A 61 10.48 6.19 -3.81
N LYS A 62 10.29 5.41 -4.87
CA LYS A 62 9.18 5.60 -5.82
C LYS A 62 7.86 5.15 -5.17
N PRO A 63 6.88 6.05 -4.93
CA PRO A 63 5.57 5.64 -4.45
C PRO A 63 4.76 4.98 -5.58
N VAL A 64 4.08 3.88 -5.26
CA VAL A 64 3.03 3.27 -6.08
C VAL A 64 1.71 3.46 -5.35
N ILE A 65 0.78 4.19 -5.97
CA ILE A 65 -0.54 4.43 -5.37
C ILE A 65 -1.47 3.34 -5.85
N GLY A 66 -2.06 2.61 -4.91
CA GLY A 66 -3.08 1.62 -5.21
C GLY A 66 -4.16 1.59 -4.14
N VAL A 67 -5.10 0.67 -4.27
CA VAL A 67 -6.22 0.49 -3.34
C VAL A 67 -6.67 -0.96 -3.36
N ASP A 68 -7.04 -1.50 -2.20
CA ASP A 68 -7.71 -2.79 -2.09
C ASP A 68 -9.23 -2.57 -2.11
N VAL A 69 -9.88 -2.88 -3.23
CA VAL A 69 -11.30 -2.60 -3.46
C VAL A 69 -12.12 -3.85 -3.24
N LEU A 70 -13.23 -3.70 -2.49
CA LEU A 70 -14.23 -4.74 -2.39
C LEU A 70 -15.17 -4.69 -3.61
N LEU A 71 -15.22 -5.79 -4.34
CA LEU A 71 -16.13 -6.02 -5.45
C LEU A 71 -17.34 -6.82 -4.97
N ASP A 72 -18.49 -6.53 -5.57
CA ASP A 72 -19.66 -7.36 -5.36
C ASP A 72 -19.40 -8.77 -5.88
N SER A 73 -19.82 -9.76 -5.09
CA SER A 73 -19.52 -11.15 -5.39
C SER A 73 -20.39 -11.65 -6.53
N SER A 74 -19.83 -12.47 -7.42
CA SER A 74 -20.59 -13.09 -8.52
C SER A 74 -21.63 -14.14 -8.06
N GLN A 75 -21.55 -14.55 -6.78
CA GLN A 75 -22.48 -15.49 -6.16
C GLN A 75 -23.58 -14.71 -5.42
N GLU A 76 -24.85 -15.07 -5.60
CA GLU A 76 -25.94 -14.43 -4.85
C GLU A 76 -25.76 -14.65 -3.34
N GLY A 77 -25.59 -13.55 -2.60
CA GLY A 77 -25.39 -13.56 -1.15
C GLY A 77 -23.96 -13.92 -0.70
N GLY A 78 -22.98 -13.92 -1.61
CA GLY A 78 -21.57 -14.14 -1.29
C GLY A 78 -20.93 -12.98 -0.51
N GLN A 79 -19.76 -13.23 0.09
CA GLN A 79 -18.93 -12.16 0.66
C GLN A 79 -18.23 -11.40 -0.47
N PRO A 80 -18.00 -10.08 -0.32
CA PRO A 80 -17.30 -9.28 -1.32
C PRO A 80 -15.91 -9.84 -1.65
N ASP A 81 -15.54 -9.82 -2.93
CA ASP A 81 -14.22 -10.22 -3.41
C ASP A 81 -13.24 -9.03 -3.33
N ALA A 82 -12.00 -9.27 -2.92
CA ALA A 82 -10.98 -8.23 -2.86
C ALA A 82 -10.21 -8.12 -4.19
N LEU A 83 -10.08 -6.90 -4.73
CA LEU A 83 -9.30 -6.59 -5.92
C LEU A 83 -8.30 -5.46 -5.63
N ILE A 84 -7.02 -5.77 -5.81
CA ILE A 84 -5.92 -4.80 -5.72
C ILE A 84 -5.78 -4.07 -7.06
N LEU A 85 -5.91 -2.76 -7.04
CA LEU A 85 -5.70 -1.86 -8.17
C LEU A 85 -4.45 -1.00 -7.99
#